data_AF-A0A1F5PWZ1-F1
#
_entry.id   AF-A0A1F5PWZ1-F1
#
_cell.length_a   1.000
_cell.length_b   1.000
_cell.length_c   1.000
_cell.angle_alpha   90.00
_cell.angle_beta   90.00
_cell.angle_gamma   90.00
#
_symmetry.space_group_name_H-M   'P 1'
#
loop_
_entity.id
_entity.type
_entity.pdbx_description
1 polymer ?
#
loop_
_entity_poly.entity_id
_entity_poly.type
_entity_poly.pdbx_seq_one_letter_code
_entity_poly.pdbx_strand_id
1 'polypeptide(L)'
;MKRYILWLIAIFVLIVLQSAVFIPLNFDHVNLLLVLIVVSLLFADFDFGLIFSTICGLILDFLSGIPDGIFAFSLVSIFLILYFVVNNVLAKEPSLLILFASVAVATLLFFGLFLLYNQIFKMFGLATVINYKSLLLFDLPSALVFNLLLTFPVLKYYTWVENLNRKLSKNDPQPVSS
;
A
#
# COMPACT_ATOMS: atom_id res chain seq x y z
N MET A 1 -15.29 15.91 2.12
CA MET A 1 -15.26 16.14 0.66
C MET A 1 -13.85 16.47 0.14
N LYS A 2 -13.17 17.53 0.62
CA LYS A 2 -11.81 17.90 0.15
C LYS A 2 -10.77 16.76 0.24
N ARG A 3 -10.79 15.98 1.32
CA ARG A 3 -9.92 14.80 1.52
C ARG A 3 -10.10 13.74 0.43
N TYR A 4 -11.34 13.36 0.10
CA TYR A 4 -11.63 12.38 -0.95
C TYR A 4 -11.11 12.83 -2.33
N ILE A 5 -11.24 14.13 -2.65
CA ILE A 5 -10.74 14.69 -3.90
C ILE A 5 -9.21 14.55 -4.01
N LEU A 6 -8.47 14.87 -2.94
CA LEU A 6 -7.02 14.73 -2.91
C LEU A 6 -6.57 13.27 -3.14
N TRP A 7 -7.27 12.32 -2.53
CA TRP A 7 -6.96 10.91 -2.70
C TRP A 7 -7.30 10.37 -4.09
N LEU A 8 -8.40 10.83 -4.70
CA LEU A 8 -8.72 10.52 -6.09
C LEU A 8 -7.68 11.09 -7.06
N ILE A 9 -7.22 12.32 -6.81
CA ILE A 9 -6.11 12.92 -7.57
C ILE A 9 -4.84 12.07 -7.40
N ALA A 10 -4.54 11.61 -6.19
CA ALA A 10 -3.38 10.76 -5.94
C ALA A 10 -3.46 9.42 -6.68
N ILE A 11 -4.63 8.77 -6.69
CA ILE A 11 -4.88 7.57 -7.51
C ILE A 11 -4.61 7.89 -8.98
N PHE A 12 -5.21 8.97 -9.50
CA PHE A 12 -5.08 9.33 -10.90
C PHE A 12 -3.61 9.58 -11.29
N VAL A 13 -2.87 10.34 -10.47
CA VAL A 13 -1.44 10.61 -10.70
C VAL A 13 -0.63 9.33 -10.71
N LEU A 14 -0.87 8.39 -9.78
CA LEU A 14 -0.12 7.13 -9.73
C LEU A 14 -0.46 6.21 -10.90
N ILE A 15 -1.71 6.17 -11.34
CA ILE A 15 -2.11 5.42 -12.55
C ILE A 15 -1.44 6.03 -13.78
N VAL A 16 -1.45 7.36 -13.91
CA VAL A 16 -0.77 8.04 -15.03
C VAL A 16 0.73 7.75 -14.99
N LEU A 17 1.36 7.81 -13.82
CA LEU A 17 2.78 7.48 -13.67
C LEU A 17 3.03 6.03 -14.10
N GLN A 18 2.26 5.08 -13.57
CA GLN A 18 2.36 3.65 -13.89
C GLN A 18 2.20 3.42 -15.40
N SER A 19 1.14 3.94 -16.01
CA SER A 19 0.81 3.64 -17.41
C SER A 19 1.61 4.45 -18.42
N ALA A 20 1.92 5.72 -18.15
CA ALA A 20 2.58 6.61 -19.11
C ALA A 20 4.10 6.68 -18.96
N VAL A 21 4.65 6.29 -17.81
CA VAL A 21 6.10 6.35 -17.56
C VAL A 21 6.68 4.95 -17.40
N PHE A 22 6.07 4.10 -16.57
CA PHE A 22 6.65 2.79 -16.25
C PHE A 22 6.45 1.76 -17.37
N ILE A 23 5.26 1.65 -17.96
CA ILE A 23 5.02 0.73 -19.09
C ILE A 23 5.99 1.01 -20.26
N PRO A 24 6.19 2.25 -20.76
CA PRO A 24 7.16 2.50 -21.83
C PRO A 24 8.62 2.18 -21.49
N LEU A 25 8.96 2.09 -20.20
CA LEU A 25 10.29 1.72 -19.72
C LEU A 25 10.43 0.19 -19.48
N ASN A 26 9.48 -0.62 -19.95
CA ASN A 26 9.38 -2.07 -19.73
C ASN A 26 9.17 -2.46 -18.25
N PHE A 27 8.48 -1.60 -17.50
CA PHE A 27 8.03 -1.88 -16.14
C PHE A 27 6.51 -2.08 -16.10
N ASP A 28 6.03 -3.09 -16.85
CA ASP A 28 4.62 -3.24 -17.21
C ASP A 28 3.68 -3.61 -16.04
N HIS A 29 4.26 -4.05 -14.92
CA HIS A 29 3.51 -4.65 -13.81
C HIS A 29 3.84 -4.04 -12.44
N VAL A 30 4.42 -2.84 -12.42
CA VAL A 30 4.68 -2.12 -11.17
C VAL A 30 3.36 -1.63 -10.59
N ASN A 31 2.93 -2.23 -9.47
CA ASN A 31 1.73 -1.80 -8.75
C ASN A 31 2.04 -0.64 -7.80
N LEU A 32 1.90 0.59 -8.30
CA LEU A 32 2.13 1.80 -7.52
C LEU A 32 0.99 2.13 -6.54
N LEU A 33 -0.20 1.57 -6.74
CA LEU A 33 -1.33 1.83 -5.85
C LEU A 33 -1.15 1.20 -4.46
N LEU A 34 -0.24 0.23 -4.31
CA LEU A 34 0.15 -0.28 -3.00
C LEU A 34 0.73 0.82 -2.10
N VAL A 35 1.42 1.81 -2.68
CA VAL A 35 1.89 3.00 -1.96
C VAL A 35 0.73 3.71 -1.26
N LEU A 36 -0.40 3.89 -1.94
CA LEU A 36 -1.57 4.52 -1.36
C LEU A 36 -2.17 3.72 -0.21
N ILE A 37 -2.06 2.40 -0.22
CA ILE A 37 -2.52 1.56 0.90
C ILE A 37 -1.66 1.79 2.13
N VAL A 38 -0.34 1.83 1.95
CA VAL A 38 0.59 2.15 3.03
C VAL A 38 0.34 3.56 3.58
N VAL A 39 0.13 4.54 2.70
CA VAL A 39 -0.15 5.92 3.10
C VAL A 39 -1.51 6.02 3.80
N SER A 40 -2.52 5.27 3.37
CA SER A 40 -3.86 5.33 3.97
C SER A 40 -3.86 4.76 5.38
N LEU A 41 -3.03 3.77 5.65
CA LEU A 41 -2.82 3.23 6.99
C LEU A 41 -2.23 4.25 7.98
N LEU A 42 -1.40 5.18 7.49
CA LEU A 42 -0.72 6.15 8.35
C LEU A 42 -1.53 7.43 8.57
N PHE A 43 -2.29 7.84 7.57
CA PHE A 43 -2.98 9.15 7.56
C PHE A 43 -4.49 9.04 7.43
N ALA A 44 -5.04 7.82 7.41
CA ALA A 44 -6.46 7.61 7.29
C ALA A 44 -7.12 6.69 8.29
N ASP A 45 -8.42 6.96 8.47
CA ASP A 45 -9.30 6.19 9.32
C ASP A 45 -9.58 4.85 8.64
N PHE A 46 -9.92 3.84 9.43
CA PHE A 46 -10.15 2.47 8.95
C PHE A 46 -11.12 2.43 7.76
N ASP A 47 -12.31 3.03 7.92
CA ASP A 47 -13.35 3.06 6.88
C ASP A 47 -12.84 3.70 5.58
N PHE A 48 -12.07 4.78 5.72
CA PHE A 48 -11.52 5.51 4.59
C PHE A 48 -10.45 4.67 3.87
N GLY A 49 -9.53 4.05 4.61
CA GLY A 49 -8.51 3.18 4.05
C GLY A 49 -9.10 1.96 3.34
N LEU A 50 -10.18 1.38 3.90
CA LEU A 50 -10.88 0.24 3.33
C LEU A 50 -11.58 0.60 2.01
N ILE A 51 -12.30 1.73 1.96
CA ILE A 51 -12.91 2.24 0.73
C ILE A 51 -11.86 2.43 -0.36
N PHE A 52 -10.74 3.07 -0.04
CA PHE A 52 -9.69 3.33 -1.03
C PHE A 52 -8.96 2.06 -1.46
N SER A 53 -8.72 1.10 -0.56
CA SER A 53 -8.16 -0.20 -0.94
C SER A 53 -9.04 -0.95 -1.93
N THR A 54 -10.36 -0.86 -1.75
CA THR A 54 -11.35 -1.46 -2.64
C THR A 54 -11.34 -0.76 -3.99
N ILE A 55 -11.42 0.58 -4.03
CA ILE A 55 -11.41 1.36 -5.27
C ILE A 55 -10.11 1.12 -6.06
N CYS A 56 -8.95 1.19 -5.41
CA CYS A 56 -7.66 0.93 -6.07
C CYS A 56 -7.62 -0.48 -6.67
N GLY A 57 -8.11 -1.48 -5.95
CA GLY A 57 -8.11 -2.86 -6.43
C GLY A 57 -9.05 -3.07 -7.61
N LEU A 58 -10.26 -2.51 -7.56
CA LEU A 58 -11.20 -2.55 -8.69
C LEU A 58 -10.65 -1.86 -9.93
N ILE A 59 -9.92 -0.75 -9.77
CA ILE A 59 -9.25 -0.08 -10.89
C ILE A 59 -8.16 -0.98 -11.49
N LEU A 60 -7.35 -1.65 -10.65
CA LEU A 60 -6.33 -2.57 -11.15
C LEU A 60 -6.94 -3.78 -11.85
N ASP A 61 -8.02 -4.33 -11.31
CA ASP A 61 -8.78 -5.40 -11.97
C ASP A 61 -9.21 -4.94 -13.38
N PHE A 62 -9.84 -3.76 -13.48
CA PHE A 62 -10.26 -3.19 -14.77
C PHE A 62 -9.10 -2.93 -15.75
N LEU A 63 -7.96 -2.43 -15.27
CA LEU A 63 -6.81 -2.09 -16.12
C LEU A 63 -5.98 -3.31 -16.55
N SER A 64 -5.96 -4.37 -15.74
CA SER A 64 -5.11 -5.54 -15.96
C SER A 64 -5.65 -6.51 -17.00
N GLY A 65 -6.96 -6.46 -17.29
CA GLY A 65 -7.63 -7.48 -18.09
C GLY A 65 -7.66 -8.88 -17.45
N ILE A 66 -7.26 -8.97 -16.17
CA ILE A 66 -7.40 -10.16 -15.34
C ILE A 66 -8.84 -10.17 -14.78
N PRO A 67 -9.43 -11.35 -14.53
CA PRO A 67 -10.76 -11.48 -13.97
C PRO A 67 -11.02 -10.60 -12.74
N ASP A 68 -12.17 -9.95 -12.78
CA ASP A 68 -12.59 -8.97 -11.79
C ASP A 68 -12.55 -9.54 -10.37
N GLY A 69 -11.79 -8.88 -9.50
CA GLY A 69 -11.78 -9.10 -8.05
C GLY A 69 -10.44 -9.57 -7.49
N ILE A 70 -9.51 -10.11 -8.28
CA ILE A 70 -8.25 -10.66 -7.73
C ILE A 70 -7.41 -9.55 -7.08
N PHE A 71 -7.24 -8.40 -7.75
CA PHE A 71 -6.53 -7.26 -7.19
C PHE A 71 -7.31 -6.63 -6.04
N ALA A 72 -8.64 -6.49 -6.15
CA ALA A 72 -9.49 -6.01 -5.07
C ALA A 72 -9.35 -6.85 -3.79
N PHE A 73 -9.52 -8.16 -3.86
CA PHE A 73 -9.36 -9.05 -2.70
C PHE A 73 -7.94 -9.00 -2.13
N SER A 74 -6.92 -8.91 -2.99
CA SER A 74 -5.53 -8.81 -2.56
C SER A 74 -5.25 -7.51 -1.80
N LEU A 75 -5.68 -6.35 -2.33
CA LEU A 75 -5.46 -5.04 -1.72
C LEU A 75 -6.27 -4.83 -0.44
N VAL A 76 -7.51 -5.31 -0.39
CA VAL A 76 -8.32 -5.26 0.83
C VAL A 76 -7.70 -6.14 1.91
N SER A 77 -7.28 -7.36 1.56
CA SER A 77 -6.69 -8.29 2.53
C SER A 77 -5.37 -7.78 3.08
N ILE A 78 -4.51 -7.21 2.24
CA ILE A 78 -3.25 -6.61 2.73
C ILE A 78 -3.52 -5.37 3.59
N PHE A 79 -4.51 -4.54 3.26
CA PHE A 79 -4.92 -3.41 4.10
C PHE A 79 -5.34 -3.88 5.50
N LEU A 80 -6.19 -4.91 5.60
CA LEU A 80 -6.65 -5.45 6.88
C LEU A 80 -5.49 -6.02 7.72
N ILE A 81 -4.61 -6.80 7.09
CA ILE A 81 -3.43 -7.37 7.76
C ILE A 81 -2.53 -6.24 8.28
N LEU A 82 -2.21 -5.27 7.43
CA LEU A 82 -1.31 -4.19 7.79
C LEU A 82 -1.94 -3.25 8.83
N TYR A 83 -3.24 -3.00 8.79
CA TYR A 83 -3.93 -2.19 9.81
C TYR A 83 -3.75 -2.81 11.19
N PHE A 84 -3.90 -4.13 11.30
CA PHE A 84 -3.66 -4.85 12.54
C PHE A 84 -2.18 -4.79 12.97
N VAL A 85 -1.24 -4.99 12.04
CA VAL A 85 0.19 -4.95 12.35
C VAL A 85 0.64 -3.55 12.77
N VAL A 86 0.22 -2.52 12.04
CA VAL A 86 0.54 -1.12 12.31
C VAL A 86 0.03 -0.71 13.69
N ASN A 87 -1.24 -0.97 14.01
CA ASN A 87 -1.80 -0.58 15.30
C ASN A 87 -1.15 -1.29 16.49
N ASN A 88 -0.67 -2.52 16.32
CA ASN A 88 -0.01 -3.26 17.40
C ASN A 88 1.50 -2.98 17.53
N VAL A 89 2.18 -2.68 16.42
CA VAL A 89 3.64 -2.50 16.36
C VAL A 89 4.05 -1.04 16.43
N LEU A 90 3.42 -0.16 15.63
CA LEU A 90 3.76 1.27 15.56
C LEU A 90 3.31 2.06 16.79
N ALA A 91 2.27 1.59 17.49
CA ALA A 91 1.86 2.17 18.77
C ALA A 91 2.98 2.09 19.83
N LYS A 92 3.91 1.13 19.70
CA LYS A 92 5.01 0.95 20.65
C LYS A 92 6.20 1.83 20.28
N GLU A 93 6.68 1.76 19.03
CA GLU A 93 7.85 2.53 18.57
C GLU A 93 7.76 2.91 17.07
N PRO A 94 7.56 4.21 16.73
CA PRO A 94 7.62 4.72 15.37
C PRO A 94 9.06 4.86 14.91
N SER A 95 9.64 3.74 14.50
CA SER A 95 10.94 3.69 13.82
C SER A 95 10.76 3.72 12.31
N LEU A 96 11.54 4.58 11.64
CA LEU A 96 11.59 4.63 10.17
C LEU A 96 11.97 3.27 9.58
N LEU A 97 12.86 2.52 10.26
CA LEU A 97 13.28 1.20 9.82
C LEU A 97 12.13 0.19 9.87
N ILE A 98 11.33 0.21 10.95
CA ILE A 98 10.15 -0.66 11.09
C ILE A 98 9.12 -0.34 10.01
N LEU A 99 8.85 0.94 9.77
CA LEU A 99 7.95 1.38 8.70
C LEU A 99 8.45 0.92 7.33
N PHE A 100 9.73 1.11 7.05
CA PHE A 100 10.33 0.71 5.78
C PHE A 100 10.28 -0.81 5.58
N ALA A 101 10.60 -1.58 6.61
CA ALA A 101 10.48 -3.03 6.60
C ALA A 101 9.02 -3.47 6.39
N SER A 102 8.06 -2.77 7.00
CA SER A 102 6.64 -3.08 6.84
C SER A 102 6.16 -2.91 5.39
N VAL A 103 6.69 -1.93 4.64
CA VAL A 103 6.39 -1.76 3.21
C VAL A 103 6.97 -2.90 2.37
N ALA A 104 8.19 -3.34 2.66
CA ALA A 104 8.78 -4.49 1.98
C ALA A 104 7.96 -5.76 2.21
N VAL A 105 7.60 -6.03 3.47
CA VAL A 105 6.75 -7.17 3.86
C VAL A 105 5.36 -7.05 3.24
N ALA A 106 4.77 -5.86 3.23
CA ALA A 106 3.49 -5.60 2.58
C ALA A 106 3.50 -5.97 1.09
N THR A 107 4.57 -5.57 0.40
CA THR A 107 4.74 -5.86 -1.03
C THR A 107 4.86 -7.37 -1.24
N LEU A 108 5.68 -8.06 -0.46
CA LEU A 108 5.82 -9.52 -0.54
C LEU A 108 4.49 -10.24 -0.27
N LEU A 109 3.78 -9.84 0.78
CA LEU A 109 2.49 -10.41 1.14
C LEU A 109 1.42 -10.14 0.07
N PHE A 110 1.42 -8.95 -0.54
CA PHE A 110 0.50 -8.64 -1.63
C PHE A 110 0.67 -9.62 -2.80
N PHE A 111 1.91 -9.87 -3.25
CA PHE A 111 2.16 -10.85 -4.31
C PHE A 111 1.79 -12.27 -3.88
N GLY A 112 2.05 -12.65 -2.63
CA GLY A 112 1.61 -13.94 -2.09
C GLY A 112 0.09 -14.12 -2.10
N LEU A 113 -0.65 -13.10 -1.66
CA LEU A 113 -2.11 -13.07 -1.68
C LEU A 113 -2.65 -13.09 -3.12
N PHE A 114 -2.04 -12.32 -4.02
CA PHE A 114 -2.41 -12.30 -5.43
C PHE A 114 -2.28 -13.68 -6.08
N LEU A 115 -1.16 -14.38 -5.84
CA LEU A 115 -0.98 -15.76 -6.32
C LEU A 115 -2.00 -16.72 -5.71
N LEU A 116 -2.29 -16.59 -4.41
CA LEU A 116 -3.28 -17.40 -3.72
C LEU A 116 -4.69 -17.19 -4.28
N TYR A 117 -5.13 -15.94 -4.44
CA TYR A 117 -6.45 -15.63 -5.00
C TYR A 117 -6.56 -16.05 -6.46
N ASN A 118 -5.50 -15.84 -7.26
CA ASN A 118 -5.48 -16.35 -8.63
C ASN A 118 -5.64 -17.87 -8.68
N GLN A 119 -5.00 -18.60 -7.77
CA GLN A 119 -5.12 -20.05 -7.71
C GLN A 119 -6.53 -20.50 -7.29
N ILE A 120 -7.15 -19.80 -6.33
CA ILE A 120 -8.55 -20.03 -5.95
C ILE A 120 -9.49 -19.78 -7.14
N PHE A 121 -9.37 -18.63 -7.81
CA PHE A 121 -10.23 -18.27 -8.94
C PHE A 121 -10.04 -19.24 -10.10
N LYS A 122 -8.81 -19.73 -10.31
CA LYS A 122 -8.51 -20.75 -11.32
C LYS A 122 -9.24 -22.07 -11.03
N MET A 123 -9.42 -22.47 -9.77
CA MET A 123 -10.20 -23.67 -9.41
C MET A 123 -11.66 -23.56 -9.86
N PHE A 124 -12.21 -22.34 -9.92
CA PHE A 124 -13.57 -22.07 -10.37
C PHE A 124 -13.67 -21.75 -11.87
N GLY A 125 -12.57 -21.85 -12.63
CA GLY A 125 -12.54 -21.49 -14.05
C GLY A 125 -12.63 -19.98 -14.31
N LEU A 126 -12.41 -19.16 -13.27
CA LEU A 126 -12.52 -17.71 -13.30
C LEU A 126 -11.18 -17.01 -13.47
N ALA A 127 -10.07 -17.69 -13.75
CA ALA A 127 -8.75 -17.07 -13.90
C ALA A 127 -7.89 -17.64 -15.02
N THR A 128 -7.02 -16.78 -15.57
CA THR A 128 -6.09 -17.11 -16.65
C THR A 128 -4.75 -17.63 -16.13
N VAL A 129 -3.93 -18.18 -17.03
CA VAL A 129 -2.60 -18.66 -16.69
C VAL A 129 -1.65 -17.47 -16.52
N ILE A 130 -1.13 -17.29 -15.30
CA ILE A 130 -0.12 -16.27 -14.99
C ILE A 130 1.27 -16.76 -15.37
N ASN A 131 2.10 -15.87 -15.91
CA ASN A 131 3.52 -16.12 -16.11
C ASN A 131 4.30 -15.90 -14.79
N TYR A 132 4.39 -16.95 -13.98
CA TYR A 132 5.10 -16.93 -12.68
C TYR A 132 6.55 -16.48 -12.78
N LYS A 133 7.23 -16.78 -13.90
CA LYS A 133 8.63 -16.40 -14.11
C LYS A 133 8.76 -14.88 -14.26
N SER A 134 7.85 -14.26 -15.01
CA SER A 134 7.81 -12.79 -15.14
C SER A 134 7.55 -12.13 -13.79
N LEU A 135 6.54 -12.65 -13.09
CA LEU A 135 6.07 -12.13 -11.82
C LEU A 135 7.14 -12.16 -10.72
N LEU A 136 7.87 -13.26 -10.60
CA LEU A 136 8.89 -13.40 -9.54
C LEU A 136 10.22 -12.72 -9.88
N LEU A 137 10.63 -12.69 -11.15
CA LEU A 137 11.96 -12.22 -11.54
C LEU A 137 11.98 -10.73 -11.95
N PHE A 138 10.86 -10.17 -12.37
CA PHE A 138 10.79 -8.79 -12.87
C PHE A 138 9.79 -7.96 -12.08
N ASP A 139 8.57 -8.45 -11.89
CA ASP A 139 7.48 -7.63 -11.33
C ASP A 139 7.63 -7.44 -9.83
N LEU A 140 7.92 -8.52 -9.09
CA LEU A 140 8.12 -8.44 -7.64
C LEU A 140 9.33 -7.57 -7.27
N PRO A 141 10.55 -7.75 -7.85
CA PRO A 141 11.68 -6.89 -7.51
C PRO A 141 11.46 -5.43 -7.87
N SER A 142 10.87 -5.15 -9.04
CA SER A 142 10.59 -3.77 -9.46
C SER A 142 9.55 -3.11 -8.55
N ALA A 143 8.43 -3.79 -8.25
CA ALA A 143 7.43 -3.31 -7.31
C ALA A 143 8.04 -3.04 -5.93
N LEU A 144 8.91 -3.91 -5.43
CA LEU A 144 9.58 -3.73 -4.14
C LEU A 144 10.46 -2.47 -4.14
N VAL A 145 11.31 -2.29 -5.17
CA VAL A 145 12.17 -1.11 -5.29
C VAL A 145 11.34 0.17 -5.38
N PHE A 146 10.34 0.22 -6.26
CA PHE A 146 9.56 1.44 -6.49
C PHE A 146 8.62 1.76 -5.33
N ASN A 147 7.99 0.76 -4.71
CA ASN A 147 7.15 0.99 -3.53
C ASN A 147 7.99 1.53 -2.38
N LEU A 148 9.19 1.00 -2.14
CA LEU A 148 10.10 1.55 -1.13
C LEU A 148 10.56 2.97 -1.46
N LEU A 149 10.94 3.22 -2.71
CA LEU A 149 11.42 4.54 -3.15
C LEU A 149 10.34 5.61 -3.02
N LEU A 150 9.10 5.31 -3.42
CA LEU A 150 7.99 6.25 -3.41
C LEU A 150 7.34 6.41 -2.02
N THR A 151 7.35 5.36 -1.18
CA THR A 151 6.88 5.49 0.21
C THR A 151 7.89 6.20 1.10
N PHE A 152 9.20 6.08 0.83
CA PHE A 152 10.25 6.68 1.65
C PHE A 152 10.03 8.15 2.06
N PRO A 153 9.76 9.10 1.16
CA PRO A 153 9.55 10.50 1.55
C PRO A 153 8.36 10.65 2.50
N VAL A 154 7.31 9.86 2.32
CA VAL A 154 6.12 9.88 3.17
C VAL A 154 6.42 9.31 4.56
N LEU A 155 7.14 8.19 4.63
CA LEU A 155 7.57 7.58 5.90
C LEU A 155 8.52 8.48 6.69
N LYS A 156 9.45 9.15 6.01
CA LYS A 156 10.36 10.11 6.62
C LYS A 156 9.63 11.32 7.17
N TYR A 157 8.64 11.84 6.43
CA TYR A 157 7.79 12.92 6.91
C TYR A 157 6.99 12.51 8.15
N TYR A 158 6.32 11.35 8.10
CA TYR A 158 5.53 10.82 9.22
C TYR A 158 6.37 10.69 10.50
N THR A 159 7.52 10.03 10.43
CA THR A 159 8.41 9.83 11.58
C THR A 159 8.97 11.14 12.13
N TRP A 160 9.24 12.13 11.27
CA TRP A 160 9.70 13.44 11.71
C TRP A 160 8.62 14.19 12.50
N VAL A 161 7.38 14.22 12.00
CA VAL A 161 6.23 14.84 12.68
C VAL A 161 5.96 14.16 14.03
N GLU A 162 5.97 12.83 14.07
CA GLU A 162 5.72 12.06 15.29
C GLU A 162 6.80 12.31 16.36
N ASN A 163 8.07 12.40 15.94
CA ASN A 163 9.16 12.74 16.84
C ASN A 163 9.08 14.18 17.38
N LEU A 164 8.61 15.13 16.58
CA LEU A 164 8.36 16.51 17.03
C LEU A 164 7.24 16.56 18.07
N ASN A 165 6.11 15.90 17.80
CA ASN A 165 4.97 15.84 18.71
C ASN A 165 5.37 15.22 20.07
N ARG A 166 6.15 14.14 20.05
CA ARG A 166 6.69 13.51 21.27
C ARG A 166 7.61 14.44 22.07
N LYS A 167 8.41 15.27 21.40
CA LYS A 167 9.27 16.26 22.08
C LYS A 167 8.46 17.39 22.69
N LEU A 168 7.45 17.88 22.00
CA LEU A 168 6.55 18.92 22.50
C LEU A 168 5.77 18.42 23.73
N SER A 169 5.18 17.23 23.65
CA SER A 169 4.43 16.63 24.77
C SER A 169 5.30 16.34 26.01
N LYS A 170 6.62 16.14 25.86
CA LYS A 170 7.54 15.98 27.01
C LYS A 170 7.93 17.31 27.66
N ASN A 171 7.76 18.43 26.97
CA ASN A 171 8.12 19.76 27.45
C ASN A 171 6.94 20.52 28.10
N ASP A 172 5.71 20.02 27.97
CA ASP A 172 4.57 20.54 28.72
C ASP A 172 4.62 20.02 30.17
N PRO A 173 4.78 20.90 31.18
CA PRO A 173 4.71 20.48 32.57
C PRO A 173 3.30 19.96 32.84
N GLN A 174 3.20 18.76 33.42
CA GLN A 174 1.91 18.32 33.98
C GLN A 174 1.48 19.34 35.05
N PRO A 175 0.21 19.78 35.06
CA PRO A 175 -0.28 20.63 36.14
C PRO A 175 -0.07 19.85 37.44
N VAL A 176 0.79 20.37 38.30
CA VAL A 176 0.95 19.86 39.67
C VAL A 176 -0.42 20.02 40.31
N SER A 177 -1.10 18.90 40.54
CA SER A 177 -2.35 18.87 41.29
C SER A 177 -2.04 19.34 42.71
N SER A 178 -2.43 20.57 43.01
CA SER A 178 -2.46 21.17 44.35
C SER A 178 -3.57 20.58 45.19
#